data_AF-A0A926QZ40-F1
#
_entry.id   AF-A0A926QZ40-F1
#
_cell.length_a   1.000
_cell.length_b   1.000
_cell.length_c   1.000
_cell.angle_alpha   90.00
_cell.angle_beta   90.00
_cell.angle_gamma   90.00
#
_symmetry.space_group_name_H-M   'P 1'
#
loop_
_entity.id
_entity.type
_entity.pdbx_description
1 polymer ?
#
loop_
_entity_poly.entity_id
_entity_poly.type
_entity_poly.pdbx_seq_one_letter_code
_entity_poly.pdbx_strand_id
1 'polypeptide(L)'
;MPMSAVSAAKPTYPGVYVEELPSSTRTISTLTTSVTAFVGHTRRGPLNEPVRVTSFTEFERRFGGLSARSAVGYAVHQFFGNGGTVAVVVRVAKSGSGKAACVTLKSTEGHSETAVLEVHAKEPGVWGNGLRVAVDHDTPCPDDTFNLRVYDARGEARESFTGLSMDPSDGRHAPTVINAASRLIRVEVVGEGRPDPSGTVSKPFGHELPDLAVDLTVKIGEVQREFTLYDPDCDGEAPCSVAELALLLERKLRSLPDAPGKHTFAGAEVTPFGRRLQVVAGSTDPEDVVRFLGECANDLGLEASVNPPVFPLEGGEDGEAPGPRDLIGSEAGKTGIQALRGVADVNLLCLPELAGYENTEDALTVVSAAQRLCAERRIFLLVDAPGTWVSVDSARAGLAAFDAVRGSHAGLYFPHLQLTDPLTGRLRSFPPSGAVAGVIARTDSERGVWKAPAGTEARLIGVHSLTVDLTDRETGLLNPLGVNCLRTFPVTGPIVWGARTLEGSDALDSEWKYVPVRRLALHVEESLQRGLQWVVFEPNDENLWQQIRLSASSYLHTLFRQGAFKGGTPREAYFVKCDSDTTTDEDIANGVVNVLVGIAPVRPAEFVIVKIQQTSGQFEL
;
A
#
# COMPACT_ATOMS: atom_id res chain seq x y z
N MET A 1 31.05 -1.14 -48.44
CA MET A 1 32.48 -1.08 -48.06
C MET A 1 32.71 -2.15 -47.01
N PRO A 2 33.70 -3.05 -47.17
CA PRO A 2 33.89 -4.16 -46.25
C PRO A 2 34.56 -3.67 -44.95
N MET A 3 34.14 -4.22 -43.82
CA MET A 3 34.74 -3.99 -42.51
C MET A 3 36.18 -4.50 -42.50
N SER A 4 37.08 -3.65 -42.00
CA SER A 4 38.48 -3.94 -41.79
C SER A 4 38.65 -5.07 -40.77
N ALA A 5 39.26 -6.17 -41.18
CA ALA A 5 39.78 -7.19 -40.27
C ALA A 5 40.90 -6.56 -39.42
N VAL A 6 40.72 -6.57 -38.09
CA VAL A 6 41.78 -6.19 -37.16
C VAL A 6 42.82 -7.31 -37.15
N SER A 7 43.97 -7.04 -37.77
CA SER A 7 45.13 -7.92 -37.79
C SER A 7 45.72 -8.05 -36.38
N ALA A 8 45.66 -9.23 -35.79
CA ALA A 8 46.42 -9.57 -34.59
C ALA A 8 47.94 -9.44 -34.85
N ALA A 9 48.61 -8.58 -34.08
CA ALA A 9 50.06 -8.41 -34.16
C ALA A 9 50.79 -9.67 -33.65
N LYS A 10 51.68 -10.25 -34.47
CA LYS A 10 52.55 -11.37 -34.06
C LYS A 10 53.70 -10.84 -33.18
N PRO A 11 53.84 -11.30 -31.92
CA PRO A 11 54.97 -10.90 -31.08
C PRO A 11 56.25 -11.66 -31.46
N THR A 12 57.40 -10.99 -31.33
CA THR A 12 58.71 -11.45 -31.81
C THR A 12 59.62 -11.99 -30.70
N TYR A 13 59.08 -12.39 -29.53
CA TYR A 13 59.88 -12.96 -28.44
C TYR A 13 59.09 -14.06 -27.69
N PRO A 14 59.76 -15.11 -27.16
CA PRO A 14 59.07 -16.15 -26.39
C PRO A 14 58.70 -15.65 -24.99
N GLY A 15 57.40 -15.68 -24.67
CA GLY A 15 56.84 -15.38 -23.35
C GLY A 15 55.47 -16.05 -23.20
N VAL A 16 55.01 -16.26 -21.97
CA VAL A 16 53.65 -16.74 -21.70
C VAL A 16 52.68 -15.59 -21.91
N TYR A 17 51.89 -15.64 -22.98
CA TYR A 17 50.83 -14.69 -23.25
C TYR A 17 49.54 -15.24 -22.66
N VAL A 18 49.05 -14.61 -21.59
CA VAL A 18 47.70 -14.84 -21.08
C VAL A 18 46.77 -13.96 -21.90
N GLU A 19 46.03 -14.57 -22.82
CA GLU A 19 44.90 -13.93 -23.48
C GLU A 19 43.69 -14.08 -22.55
N GLU A 20 43.35 -13.02 -21.83
CA GLU A 20 42.06 -12.97 -21.13
C GLU A 20 40.96 -12.84 -22.19
N LEU A 21 40.36 -13.98 -22.53
CA LEU A 21 39.01 -14.00 -23.09
C LEU A 21 38.14 -13.19 -22.11
N PRO A 22 37.44 -12.13 -22.53
CA PRO A 22 36.52 -11.44 -21.64
C PRO A 22 35.46 -12.47 -21.23
N SER A 23 35.59 -12.97 -20.00
CA SER A 23 34.53 -13.72 -19.35
C SER A 23 33.45 -12.71 -18.96
N SER A 24 32.66 -12.29 -19.93
CA SER A 24 31.43 -11.52 -19.71
C SER A 24 30.31 -12.44 -19.24
N THR A 25 30.58 -13.30 -18.25
CA THR A 25 29.54 -14.13 -17.65
C THR A 25 28.56 -13.20 -16.94
N ARG A 26 27.43 -12.91 -17.60
CA ARG A 26 26.31 -12.17 -17.04
C ARG A 26 25.68 -13.06 -15.96
N THR A 27 25.90 -12.71 -14.69
CA THR A 27 25.42 -13.49 -13.54
C THR A 27 23.94 -13.25 -13.30
N ILE A 28 23.19 -14.32 -13.12
CA ILE A 28 21.78 -14.26 -12.73
C ILE A 28 21.70 -14.16 -11.20
N SER A 29 21.12 -13.06 -10.69
CA SER A 29 20.90 -12.88 -9.26
C SER A 29 19.71 -13.68 -8.77
N THR A 30 19.80 -14.25 -7.58
CA THR A 30 18.65 -14.84 -6.88
C THR A 30 17.66 -13.74 -6.47
N LEU A 31 16.39 -13.92 -6.83
CA LEU A 31 15.30 -13.00 -6.49
C LEU A 31 14.74 -13.26 -5.08
N THR A 32 13.90 -12.35 -4.60
CA THR A 32 13.12 -12.56 -3.37
C THR A 32 12.17 -13.76 -3.53
N THR A 33 11.89 -14.46 -2.44
CA THR A 33 11.07 -15.70 -2.45
C THR A 33 9.79 -15.60 -1.62
N SER A 34 9.65 -14.54 -0.81
CA SER A 34 8.61 -14.43 0.22
C SER A 34 7.89 -13.09 0.30
N VAL A 35 8.08 -12.19 -0.68
CA VAL A 35 7.28 -10.95 -0.73
C VAL A 35 5.82 -11.34 -0.91
N THR A 36 4.98 -10.96 0.05
CA THR A 36 3.61 -11.46 0.15
C THR A 36 2.61 -10.34 -0.13
N ALA A 37 1.75 -10.55 -1.12
CA ALA A 37 0.64 -9.66 -1.41
C ALA A 37 -0.58 -10.01 -0.56
N PHE A 38 -1.17 -9.00 0.08
CA PHE A 38 -2.46 -9.08 0.77
C PHE A 38 -3.44 -8.16 0.06
N VAL A 39 -4.54 -8.73 -0.43
CA VAL A 39 -5.58 -7.98 -1.14
C VAL A 39 -6.90 -8.10 -0.38
N GLY A 40 -7.53 -6.97 -0.07
CA GLY A 40 -8.81 -6.90 0.63
C GLY A 40 -9.06 -5.55 1.30
N HIS A 41 -10.06 -5.50 2.19
CA HIS A 41 -10.48 -4.27 2.85
C HIS A 41 -9.49 -3.78 3.90
N THR A 42 -9.30 -2.46 3.97
CA THR A 42 -8.59 -1.77 5.06
C THR A 42 -9.32 -0.46 5.37
N ARG A 43 -9.11 0.09 6.58
CA ARG A 43 -9.79 1.32 7.04
C ARG A 43 -9.39 2.56 6.23
N ARG A 44 -8.11 2.67 5.89
CA ARG A 44 -7.58 3.75 5.04
C ARG A 44 -6.55 3.20 4.06
N GLY A 45 -5.93 4.07 3.27
CA GLY A 45 -4.93 3.72 2.26
C GLY A 45 -5.46 3.92 0.85
N PRO A 46 -4.59 3.97 -0.15
CA PRO A 46 -5.00 4.21 -1.53
C PRO A 46 -5.78 3.00 -2.05
N LEU A 47 -6.95 3.25 -2.67
CA LEU A 47 -7.79 2.19 -3.23
C LEU A 47 -7.14 1.65 -4.51
N ASN A 48 -7.08 0.32 -4.62
CA ASN A 48 -6.56 -0.42 -5.76
C ASN A 48 -5.09 -0.14 -6.09
N GLU A 49 -4.36 0.57 -5.23
CA GLU A 49 -2.94 0.84 -5.43
C GLU A 49 -2.09 -0.11 -4.58
N PRO A 50 -1.14 -0.83 -5.18
CA PRO A 50 -0.27 -1.72 -4.45
C PRO A 50 0.79 -0.94 -3.67
N VAL A 51 0.88 -1.20 -2.38
CA VAL A 51 1.78 -0.51 -1.48
C VAL A 51 2.69 -1.51 -0.78
N ARG A 52 4.00 -1.31 -0.88
CA ARG A 52 4.99 -2.05 -0.10
C ARG A 52 5.04 -1.51 1.32
N VAL A 53 5.01 -2.43 2.30
CA VAL A 53 5.27 -2.17 3.72
C VAL A 53 6.25 -3.19 4.27
N THR A 54 7.08 -2.76 5.20
CA THR A 54 8.18 -3.57 5.78
C THR A 54 7.99 -3.90 7.25
N SER A 55 6.96 -3.35 7.88
CA SER A 55 6.58 -3.63 9.26
C SER A 55 5.09 -3.46 9.48
N PHE A 56 4.59 -4.03 10.57
CA PHE A 56 3.20 -3.85 10.98
C PHE A 56 2.89 -2.40 11.38
N THR A 57 3.81 -1.71 12.05
CA THR A 57 3.63 -0.28 12.39
C THR A 57 3.50 0.60 11.15
N GLU A 58 4.26 0.29 10.09
CA GLU A 58 4.09 0.98 8.81
C GLU A 58 2.72 0.71 8.19
N PHE A 59 2.25 -0.54 8.25
CA PHE A 59 0.89 -0.91 7.84
C PHE A 59 -0.17 -0.13 8.66
N GLU A 60 -0.03 -0.02 9.98
CA GLU A 60 -0.95 0.77 10.81
C GLU A 60 -0.99 2.24 10.37
N ARG A 61 0.18 2.83 10.14
CA ARG A 61 0.32 4.21 9.68
C ARG A 61 -0.24 4.44 8.28
N ARG A 62 -0.23 3.45 7.39
CA ARG A 62 -0.73 3.62 6.01
C ARG A 62 -2.17 3.16 5.79
N PHE A 63 -2.58 2.09 6.47
CA PHE A 63 -3.83 1.37 6.21
C PHE A 63 -4.82 1.39 7.38
N GLY A 64 -4.41 1.91 8.54
CA GLY A 64 -5.30 2.09 9.70
C GLY A 64 -5.33 0.89 10.65
N GLY A 65 -4.43 -0.07 10.46
CA GLY A 65 -4.19 -1.16 11.40
C GLY A 65 -5.30 -2.19 11.46
N LEU A 66 -5.57 -2.70 12.65
CA LEU A 66 -6.54 -3.77 12.86
C LEU A 66 -7.98 -3.25 12.81
N SER A 67 -8.84 -4.03 12.18
CA SER A 67 -10.27 -3.76 12.11
C SER A 67 -11.05 -5.05 12.21
N ALA A 68 -12.05 -5.11 13.11
CA ALA A 68 -12.91 -6.28 13.21
C ALA A 68 -13.66 -6.61 11.90
N ARG A 69 -13.81 -5.60 11.02
CA ARG A 69 -14.45 -5.68 9.69
C ARG A 69 -13.51 -6.13 8.56
N SER A 70 -12.21 -6.33 8.82
CA SER A 70 -11.23 -6.74 7.81
C SER A 70 -10.37 -7.88 8.33
N ALA A 71 -10.23 -8.93 7.53
CA ALA A 71 -9.29 -10.02 7.83
C ALA A 71 -7.84 -9.67 7.45
N VAL A 72 -7.64 -8.72 6.53
CA VAL A 72 -6.31 -8.33 6.01
C VAL A 72 -5.42 -7.79 7.11
N GLY A 73 -5.92 -6.89 7.97
CA GLY A 73 -5.11 -6.32 9.05
C GLY A 73 -4.54 -7.38 9.99
N TYR A 74 -5.35 -8.39 10.32
CA TYR A 74 -4.92 -9.52 11.15
C TYR A 74 -3.95 -10.45 10.41
N ALA A 75 -4.19 -10.73 9.13
CA ALA A 75 -3.29 -11.54 8.32
C ALA A 75 -1.90 -10.88 8.18
N VAL A 76 -1.83 -9.57 7.98
CA VAL A 76 -0.58 -8.81 7.91
C VAL A 76 0.14 -8.81 9.27
N HIS A 77 -0.59 -8.63 10.38
CA HIS A 77 -0.02 -8.76 11.73
C HIS A 77 0.61 -10.14 11.95
N GLN A 78 -0.12 -11.20 11.60
CA GLN A 78 0.36 -12.58 11.73
C GLN A 78 1.56 -12.86 10.83
N PHE A 79 1.58 -12.31 9.61
CA PHE A 79 2.69 -12.45 8.67
C PHE A 79 3.99 -11.93 9.26
N PHE A 80 4.01 -10.67 9.72
CA PHE A 80 5.19 -10.09 10.35
C PHE A 80 5.55 -10.83 11.65
N GLY A 81 4.56 -11.23 12.45
CA GLY A 81 4.79 -12.00 13.69
C GLY A 81 5.35 -13.41 13.46
N ASN A 82 5.24 -13.96 12.25
CA ASN A 82 5.74 -15.29 11.89
C ASN A 82 7.02 -15.24 11.04
N GLY A 83 7.67 -14.09 10.86
CA GLY A 83 8.94 -13.96 10.14
C GLY A 83 8.81 -13.46 8.69
N GLY A 84 7.63 -12.98 8.31
CA GLY A 84 7.46 -12.16 7.11
C GLY A 84 8.21 -10.84 7.21
N THR A 85 8.77 -10.37 6.11
CA THR A 85 9.63 -9.16 6.07
C THR A 85 9.10 -8.06 5.16
N VAL A 86 8.44 -8.44 4.06
CA VAL A 86 7.90 -7.49 3.08
C VAL A 86 6.50 -7.92 2.66
N ALA A 87 5.53 -7.03 2.89
CA ALA A 87 4.16 -7.18 2.44
C ALA A 87 3.82 -6.15 1.36
N VAL A 88 3.08 -6.57 0.34
CA VAL A 88 2.42 -5.67 -0.61
C VAL A 88 0.94 -5.65 -0.27
N VAL A 89 0.39 -4.51 0.11
CA VAL A 89 -1.02 -4.39 0.46
C VAL A 89 -1.75 -3.68 -0.67
N VAL A 90 -2.83 -4.29 -1.14
CA VAL A 90 -3.78 -3.67 -2.08
C VAL A 90 -5.10 -3.51 -1.34
N ARG A 91 -5.45 -2.27 -1.01
CA ARG A 91 -6.76 -1.98 -0.42
C ARG A 91 -7.84 -2.10 -1.49
N VAL A 92 -8.86 -2.90 -1.21
CA VAL A 92 -10.05 -3.04 -2.04
C VAL A 92 -11.28 -2.80 -1.17
N ALA A 93 -12.21 -1.99 -1.63
CA ALA A 93 -13.51 -1.81 -1.01
C ALA A 93 -14.58 -2.04 -2.07
N LYS A 94 -15.81 -2.32 -1.63
CA LYS A 94 -16.96 -2.43 -2.55
C LYS A 94 -17.08 -1.15 -3.37
N SER A 95 -17.17 -1.27 -4.69
CA SER A 95 -17.24 -0.11 -5.58
C SER A 95 -18.34 0.88 -5.15
N GLY A 96 -17.99 2.17 -5.09
CA GLY A 96 -18.89 3.26 -4.70
C GLY A 96 -19.19 3.38 -3.19
N SER A 97 -18.69 2.50 -2.34
CA SER A 97 -18.93 2.56 -0.88
C SER A 97 -17.94 3.43 -0.11
N GLY A 98 -16.70 3.59 -0.60
CA GLY A 98 -15.70 4.43 0.03
C GLY A 98 -15.87 5.89 -0.40
N LYS A 99 -15.91 6.81 0.57
CA LYS A 99 -16.05 8.26 0.32
C LYS A 99 -14.89 9.04 0.93
N ALA A 100 -14.33 9.98 0.17
CA ALA A 100 -13.35 10.94 0.69
C ALA A 100 -14.08 12.01 1.51
N ALA A 101 -13.54 12.35 2.67
CA ALA A 101 -14.04 13.49 3.43
C ALA A 101 -13.84 14.76 2.59
N CYS A 102 -14.80 15.67 2.60
CA CYS A 102 -14.77 16.87 1.78
C CYS A 102 -15.21 18.08 2.59
N VAL A 103 -14.69 19.25 2.23
CA VAL A 103 -15.23 20.54 2.62
C VAL A 103 -15.24 21.47 1.42
N THR A 104 -16.34 22.22 1.27
CA THR A 104 -16.47 23.23 0.21
C THR A 104 -16.15 24.59 0.80
N LEU A 105 -15.05 25.18 0.37
CA LEU A 105 -14.69 26.56 0.69
C LEU A 105 -15.46 27.51 -0.23
N LYS A 106 -15.91 28.62 0.35
CA LYS A 106 -16.81 29.57 -0.28
C LYS A 106 -16.14 30.94 -0.40
N SER A 107 -16.66 31.78 -1.28
CA SER A 107 -16.29 33.17 -1.42
C SER A 107 -17.50 34.07 -1.18
N THR A 108 -17.30 35.13 -0.41
CA THR A 108 -18.30 36.18 -0.13
C THR A 108 -17.87 37.55 -0.66
N GLU A 109 -16.74 37.64 -1.37
CA GLU A 109 -16.28 38.91 -1.91
C GLU A 109 -17.16 39.41 -3.07
N GLY A 110 -17.90 40.49 -2.81
CA GLY A 110 -18.64 41.26 -3.82
C GLY A 110 -19.96 40.64 -4.30
N HIS A 111 -20.34 39.45 -3.81
CA HIS A 111 -21.52 38.70 -4.27
C HIS A 111 -22.18 37.90 -3.14
N SER A 112 -23.32 37.25 -3.44
CA SER A 112 -23.87 36.19 -2.60
C SER A 112 -22.86 35.07 -2.40
N GLU A 113 -22.89 34.42 -1.25
CA GLU A 113 -22.05 33.27 -0.91
C GLU A 113 -22.03 32.21 -2.03
N THR A 114 -20.86 31.96 -2.60
CA THR A 114 -20.66 31.00 -3.71
C THR A 114 -19.57 29.99 -3.40
N ALA A 115 -19.73 28.75 -3.85
CA ALA A 115 -18.70 27.72 -3.72
C ALA A 115 -17.57 27.95 -4.73
N VAL A 116 -16.31 27.91 -4.27
CA VAL A 116 -15.16 28.21 -5.13
C VAL A 116 -14.12 27.10 -5.18
N LEU A 117 -13.85 26.43 -4.05
CA LEU A 117 -12.84 25.39 -3.95
C LEU A 117 -13.34 24.25 -3.08
N GLU A 118 -13.42 23.05 -3.63
CA GLU A 118 -13.62 21.84 -2.84
C GLU A 118 -12.28 21.25 -2.42
N VAL A 119 -12.15 20.96 -1.14
CA VAL A 119 -10.99 20.29 -0.55
C VAL A 119 -11.41 18.90 -0.11
N HIS A 120 -10.87 17.89 -0.78
CA HIS A 120 -11.13 16.48 -0.53
C HIS A 120 -9.93 15.86 0.20
N ALA A 121 -10.18 14.93 1.11
CA ALA A 121 -9.14 14.02 1.58
C ALA A 121 -8.57 13.26 0.37
N LYS A 122 -7.25 13.04 0.37
CA LYS A 122 -6.55 12.41 -0.76
C LYS A 122 -7.06 10.99 -1.03
N GLU A 123 -7.47 10.29 0.03
CA GLU A 123 -7.94 8.92 -0.03
C GLU A 123 -9.28 8.77 0.72
N PRO A 124 -10.20 7.92 0.23
CA PRO A 124 -11.43 7.61 0.94
C PRO A 124 -11.21 7.06 2.35
N GLY A 125 -12.06 7.45 3.28
CA GLY A 125 -12.05 6.94 4.65
C GLY A 125 -12.44 7.95 5.72
N VAL A 126 -12.86 7.42 6.85
CA VAL A 126 -13.22 8.16 8.07
C VAL A 126 -12.04 8.96 8.62
N TRP A 127 -10.81 8.53 8.32
CA TRP A 127 -9.59 9.26 8.71
C TRP A 127 -9.57 10.71 8.22
N GLY A 128 -10.17 10.97 7.04
CA GLY A 128 -10.27 12.31 6.47
C GLY A 128 -11.15 13.25 7.29
N ASN A 129 -12.09 12.71 8.08
CA ASN A 129 -12.96 13.51 8.96
C ASN A 129 -12.19 14.17 10.12
N GLY A 130 -10.95 13.74 10.35
CA GLY A 130 -10.04 14.37 11.31
C GLY A 130 -9.21 15.51 10.73
N LEU A 131 -9.29 15.78 9.42
CA LEU A 131 -8.55 16.86 8.79
C LEU A 131 -9.29 18.19 8.94
N ARG A 132 -8.51 19.25 9.12
CA ARG A 132 -8.99 20.63 9.25
C ARG A 132 -8.17 21.51 8.31
N VAL A 133 -8.79 22.51 7.71
CA VAL A 133 -8.11 23.42 6.77
C VAL A 133 -8.32 24.85 7.23
N ALA A 134 -7.27 25.65 7.29
CA ALA A 134 -7.36 27.09 7.50
C ALA A 134 -6.93 27.83 6.23
N VAL A 135 -7.59 28.96 5.97
CA VAL A 135 -7.26 29.89 4.91
C VAL A 135 -6.88 31.22 5.52
N ASP A 136 -5.80 31.82 5.03
CA ASP A 136 -5.44 33.19 5.36
C ASP A 136 -4.97 33.93 4.11
N HIS A 137 -5.10 35.25 4.12
CA HIS A 137 -4.71 36.11 2.98
C HIS A 137 -3.42 36.88 3.26
N ASP A 138 -2.61 36.40 4.21
CA ASP A 138 -1.29 36.96 4.52
C ASP A 138 -0.30 36.64 3.41
N THR A 139 -0.41 37.40 2.33
CA THR A 139 0.36 37.25 1.11
C THR A 139 0.76 38.62 0.58
N PRO A 140 1.80 38.71 -0.26
CA PRO A 140 2.17 39.97 -0.90
C PRO A 140 1.07 40.58 -1.78
N CYS A 141 0.17 39.74 -2.33
CA CYS A 141 -0.96 40.13 -3.16
C CYS A 141 -2.27 39.59 -2.55
N PRO A 142 -2.76 40.19 -1.44
CA PRO A 142 -3.88 39.67 -0.67
C PRO A 142 -5.21 39.69 -1.43
N ASP A 143 -5.32 40.50 -2.48
CA ASP A 143 -6.51 40.56 -3.32
C ASP A 143 -6.62 39.35 -4.27
N ASP A 144 -5.48 38.76 -4.67
CA ASP A 144 -5.40 37.72 -5.70
C ASP A 144 -4.97 36.35 -5.17
N THR A 145 -4.25 36.31 -4.05
CA THR A 145 -3.59 35.10 -3.54
C THR A 145 -3.94 34.79 -2.09
N PHE A 146 -3.84 33.51 -1.71
CA PHE A 146 -4.15 33.02 -0.37
C PHE A 146 -3.19 31.92 0.08
N ASN A 147 -3.13 31.68 1.38
CA ASN A 147 -2.44 30.53 1.97
C ASN A 147 -3.46 29.48 2.41
N LEU A 148 -3.06 28.20 2.36
CA LEU A 148 -3.85 27.09 2.84
C LEU A 148 -3.01 26.23 3.80
N ARG A 149 -3.48 26.08 5.03
CA ARG A 149 -2.85 25.26 6.08
C ARG A 149 -3.72 24.06 6.42
N VAL A 150 -3.13 22.88 6.53
CA VAL A 150 -3.82 21.63 6.88
C VAL A 150 -3.39 21.20 8.28
N TYR A 151 -4.36 20.98 9.15
CA TYR A 151 -4.18 20.50 10.52
C TYR A 151 -4.81 19.12 10.68
N ASP A 152 -4.31 18.38 11.66
CA ASP A 152 -4.97 17.16 12.13
C ASP A 152 -5.97 17.43 13.25
N ALA A 153 -6.63 16.37 13.73
CA ALA A 153 -7.64 16.46 14.79
C ALA A 153 -7.08 16.90 16.15
N ARG A 154 -5.75 16.94 16.33
CA ARG A 154 -5.08 17.43 17.55
C ARG A 154 -4.67 18.90 17.43
N GLY A 155 -4.89 19.52 16.28
CA GLY A 155 -4.49 20.89 15.98
C GLY A 155 -3.03 21.04 15.57
N GLU A 156 -2.32 19.94 15.28
CA GLU A 156 -0.95 20.01 14.76
C GLU A 156 -0.97 20.31 13.26
N ALA A 157 -0.26 21.36 12.83
CA ALA A 157 -0.08 21.66 11.42
C ALA A 157 0.71 20.53 10.73
N ARG A 158 0.16 19.99 9.64
CA ARG A 158 0.73 18.88 8.86
C ARG A 158 1.33 19.32 7.54
N GLU A 159 0.62 20.19 6.83
CA GLU A 159 1.01 20.70 5.51
C GLU A 159 0.63 22.18 5.41
N SER A 160 1.44 22.99 4.71
CA SER A 160 1.18 24.41 4.49
C SER A 160 1.59 24.78 3.07
N PHE A 161 0.73 25.54 2.40
CA PHE A 161 0.91 26.00 1.03
C PHE A 161 0.67 27.51 0.98
N THR A 162 1.66 28.28 0.52
CA THR A 162 1.63 29.75 0.62
C THR A 162 1.60 30.48 -0.73
N GLY A 163 0.81 31.55 -0.88
CA GLY A 163 0.70 32.29 -2.14
C GLY A 163 0.11 31.41 -3.25
N LEU A 164 -1.00 30.76 -2.98
CA LEU A 164 -1.81 30.02 -3.95
C LEU A 164 -2.71 30.99 -4.73
N SER A 165 -2.96 30.67 -6.00
CA SER A 165 -3.83 31.45 -6.88
C SER A 165 -4.99 30.58 -7.40
N MET A 166 -6.15 31.19 -7.64
CA MET A 166 -7.30 30.54 -8.30
C MET A 166 -7.24 30.67 -9.83
N ASP A 167 -6.31 31.46 -10.38
CA ASP A 167 -6.12 31.61 -11.83
C ASP A 167 -5.39 30.39 -12.43
N PRO A 168 -5.96 29.67 -13.42
CA PRO A 168 -5.31 28.53 -14.08
C PRO A 168 -4.00 28.88 -14.81
N SER A 169 -3.77 30.15 -15.16
CA SER A 169 -2.57 30.62 -15.84
C SER A 169 -1.40 30.92 -14.90
N ASP A 170 -1.66 30.99 -13.59
CA ASP A 170 -0.65 31.25 -12.58
C ASP A 170 0.16 29.98 -12.29
N GLY A 171 1.49 30.10 -12.19
CA GLY A 171 2.37 28.99 -11.82
C GLY A 171 2.09 28.43 -10.40
N ARG A 172 1.38 29.19 -9.57
CA ARG A 172 0.92 28.83 -8.22
C ARG A 172 -0.56 28.45 -8.17
N HIS A 173 -1.17 28.09 -9.30
CA HIS A 173 -2.56 27.63 -9.35
C HIS A 173 -2.84 26.53 -8.32
N ALA A 174 -3.87 26.71 -7.49
CA ALA A 174 -4.09 25.90 -6.29
C ALA A 174 -4.25 24.39 -6.58
N PRO A 175 -5.09 23.95 -7.53
CA PRO A 175 -5.14 22.55 -7.97
C PRO A 175 -3.80 21.99 -8.42
N THR A 176 -3.01 22.73 -9.20
CA THR A 176 -1.73 22.26 -9.73
C THR A 176 -0.71 22.03 -8.62
N VAL A 177 -0.60 22.99 -7.69
CA VAL A 177 0.38 22.92 -6.58
C VAL A 177 -0.04 21.87 -5.55
N ILE A 178 -1.29 21.92 -5.07
CA ILE A 178 -1.74 21.06 -3.97
C ILE A 178 -1.82 19.61 -4.44
N ASN A 179 -2.42 19.32 -5.60
CA ASN A 179 -2.61 17.93 -6.05
C ASN A 179 -1.28 17.23 -6.36
N ALA A 180 -0.22 17.99 -6.70
CA ALA A 180 1.12 17.46 -6.92
C ALA A 180 1.89 17.22 -5.61
N ALA A 181 1.80 18.13 -4.63
CA ALA A 181 2.66 18.13 -3.45
C ALA A 181 2.03 17.50 -2.19
N SER A 182 0.72 17.61 -2.03
CA SER A 182 -0.01 17.18 -0.83
C SER A 182 -0.04 15.66 -0.67
N ARG A 183 0.13 15.19 0.57
CA ARG A 183 -0.05 13.77 0.94
C ARG A 183 -1.40 13.53 1.61
N LEU A 184 -2.09 14.58 2.06
CA LEU A 184 -3.31 14.46 2.87
C LEU A 184 -4.59 14.88 2.15
N ILE A 185 -4.51 15.91 1.31
CA ILE A 185 -5.65 16.48 0.60
C ILE A 185 -5.44 16.54 -0.92
N ARG A 186 -6.53 16.72 -1.66
CA ARG A 186 -6.58 17.14 -3.06
C ARG A 186 -7.65 18.22 -3.20
N VAL A 187 -7.55 19.10 -4.17
CA VAL A 187 -8.50 20.20 -4.37
C VAL A 187 -9.03 20.24 -5.80
N GLU A 188 -10.26 20.73 -5.93
CA GLU A 188 -10.96 20.94 -7.20
C GLU A 188 -11.63 22.32 -7.18
N VAL A 189 -11.44 23.09 -8.24
CA VAL A 189 -12.09 24.40 -8.41
C VAL A 189 -13.51 24.18 -8.92
N VAL A 190 -14.48 24.73 -8.21
CA VAL A 190 -15.91 24.58 -8.52
C VAL A 190 -16.61 25.90 -8.86
N GLY A 191 -15.92 27.03 -8.71
CA GLY A 191 -16.44 28.35 -9.02
C GLY A 191 -15.34 29.40 -9.13
N GLU A 192 -15.75 30.64 -9.40
CA GLU A 192 -14.87 31.80 -9.52
C GLU A 192 -14.72 32.53 -8.18
N GLY A 193 -13.55 33.13 -7.95
CA GLY A 193 -13.23 33.87 -6.73
C GLY A 193 -12.31 33.09 -5.79
N ARG A 194 -11.65 33.81 -4.88
CA ARG A 194 -10.77 33.18 -3.88
C ARG A 194 -11.56 32.68 -2.66
N PRO A 195 -11.11 31.59 -2.00
CA PRO A 195 -11.69 31.15 -0.76
C PRO A 195 -11.63 32.23 0.32
N ASP A 196 -12.73 32.39 1.06
CA ASP A 196 -12.79 33.26 2.22
C ASP A 196 -11.81 32.78 3.30
N PRO A 197 -11.19 33.71 4.04
CA PRO A 197 -10.25 33.37 5.08
C PRO A 197 -10.99 32.83 6.32
N SER A 198 -10.28 32.05 7.11
CA SER A 198 -10.77 31.49 8.37
C SER A 198 -10.93 32.57 9.45
N GLY A 199 -11.80 32.32 10.42
CA GLY A 199 -12.06 33.26 11.50
C GLY A 199 -12.86 34.49 11.07
N THR A 200 -12.75 35.57 11.85
CA THR A 200 -13.50 36.81 11.64
C THR A 200 -12.67 37.81 10.86
N VAL A 201 -13.25 38.43 9.84
CA VAL A 201 -12.57 39.46 9.04
C VAL A 201 -13.23 40.81 9.19
N SER A 202 -12.38 41.85 9.24
CA SER A 202 -12.84 43.24 9.25
C SER A 202 -13.20 43.76 7.85
N LYS A 203 -13.99 44.83 7.82
CA LYS A 203 -14.09 45.73 6.66
C LYS A 203 -12.71 46.36 6.40
N PRO A 204 -12.43 46.82 5.17
CA PRO A 204 -11.19 47.54 4.90
C PRO A 204 -11.18 48.86 5.68
N PHE A 205 -10.16 49.07 6.51
CA PHE A 205 -9.96 50.30 7.27
C PHE A 205 -9.67 51.47 6.32
N GLY A 206 -10.23 52.65 6.60
CA GLY A 206 -9.87 53.90 5.91
C GLY A 206 -8.45 54.35 6.25
N HIS A 207 -7.88 55.31 5.51
CA HIS A 207 -6.49 55.76 5.70
C HIS A 207 -6.14 56.13 7.14
N GLU A 208 -7.06 56.78 7.84
CA GLU A 208 -7.02 57.04 9.28
C GLU A 208 -7.84 55.97 10.01
N LEU A 209 -7.31 55.47 11.13
CA LEU A 209 -8.02 54.53 11.99
C LEU A 209 -9.15 55.27 12.76
N PRO A 210 -10.30 54.62 12.99
CA PRO A 210 -11.38 55.16 13.80
C PRO A 210 -10.96 55.30 15.27
N ASP A 211 -11.81 55.90 16.10
CA ASP A 211 -11.55 55.94 17.55
C ASP A 211 -11.46 54.51 18.13
N LEU A 212 -10.35 54.23 18.81
CA LEU A 212 -10.03 52.92 19.36
C LEU A 212 -10.25 52.84 20.86
N ALA A 213 -10.56 53.96 21.54
CA ALA A 213 -10.86 54.01 22.97
C ALA A 213 -12.29 53.54 23.25
N VAL A 214 -12.58 52.30 22.85
CA VAL A 214 -13.91 51.68 22.91
C VAL A 214 -13.87 50.37 23.68
N ASP A 215 -14.97 50.05 24.34
CA ASP A 215 -15.18 48.75 24.98
C ASP A 215 -15.73 47.75 23.95
N LEU A 216 -15.03 46.63 23.78
CA LEU A 216 -15.40 45.56 22.88
C LEU A 216 -15.83 44.32 23.65
N THR A 217 -16.93 43.74 23.21
CA THR A 217 -17.35 42.40 23.62
C THR A 217 -16.94 41.40 22.54
N VAL A 218 -16.21 40.36 22.91
CA VAL A 218 -15.84 39.23 22.06
C VAL A 218 -16.44 37.94 22.60
N LYS A 219 -17.06 37.16 21.71
CA LYS A 219 -17.58 35.82 21.99
C LYS A 219 -16.81 34.81 21.14
N ILE A 220 -16.14 33.85 21.79
CA ILE A 220 -15.52 32.69 21.13
C ILE A 220 -16.24 31.43 21.59
N GLY A 221 -16.91 30.74 20.67
CA GLY A 221 -17.80 29.63 21.01
C GLY A 221 -18.90 30.11 21.98
N GLU A 222 -18.98 29.52 23.17
CA GLU A 222 -19.93 29.92 24.22
C GLU A 222 -19.38 30.96 25.22
N VAL A 223 -18.09 31.32 25.13
CA VAL A 223 -17.45 32.19 26.13
C VAL A 223 -17.46 33.63 25.63
N GLN A 224 -18.11 34.51 26.39
CA GLN A 224 -18.16 35.96 26.15
C GLN A 224 -17.26 36.72 27.14
N ARG A 225 -16.51 37.70 26.64
CA ARG A 225 -15.63 38.57 27.40
C ARG A 225 -15.75 40.00 26.90
N GLU A 226 -15.46 40.95 27.78
CA GLU A 226 -15.47 42.37 27.51
C GLU A 226 -14.10 42.95 27.89
N PHE A 227 -13.59 43.86 27.05
CA PHE A 227 -12.32 44.54 27.28
C PHE A 227 -12.27 45.88 26.54
N THR A 228 -11.49 46.82 27.08
CA THR A 228 -11.19 48.09 26.40
C THR A 228 -10.08 47.88 25.36
N LEU A 229 -10.36 48.22 24.10
CA LEU A 229 -9.45 47.97 22.98
C LEU A 229 -8.14 48.77 23.10
N TYR A 230 -8.24 50.08 23.39
CA TYR A 230 -7.11 50.96 23.61
C TYR A 230 -7.34 51.86 24.83
N ASP A 231 -6.42 51.78 25.79
CA ASP A 231 -6.38 52.65 26.97
C ASP A 231 -5.08 53.47 26.95
N PRO A 232 -5.14 54.81 26.80
CA PRO A 232 -3.95 55.67 26.77
C PRO A 232 -3.06 55.54 28.01
N ASP A 233 -3.62 55.20 29.16
CA ASP A 233 -2.87 55.10 30.42
C ASP A 233 -2.11 53.76 30.53
N CYS A 234 -2.53 52.74 29.79
CA CYS A 234 -2.01 51.38 29.90
C CYS A 234 -1.30 50.87 28.63
N ASP A 235 -1.68 51.35 27.45
CA ASP A 235 -1.27 50.76 26.16
C ASP A 235 -0.18 51.54 25.42
N GLY A 236 0.16 52.76 25.85
CA GLY A 236 1.22 53.58 25.26
C GLY A 236 0.72 54.50 24.15
N GLU A 237 1.48 54.60 23.04
CA GLU A 237 1.06 55.37 21.87
C GLU A 237 -0.06 54.67 21.10
N ALA A 238 -1.01 55.44 20.58
CA ALA A 238 -2.12 54.92 19.80
C ALA A 238 -1.59 54.28 18.49
N PRO A 239 -2.09 53.09 18.11
CA PRO A 239 -1.65 52.46 16.88
C PRO A 239 -2.00 53.34 15.68
N CYS A 240 -1.02 53.59 14.82
CA CYS A 240 -1.13 54.42 13.63
C CYS A 240 -1.27 53.58 12.35
N SER A 241 -1.11 52.26 12.46
CA SER A 241 -1.22 51.31 11.34
C SER A 241 -2.09 50.11 11.69
N VAL A 242 -2.65 49.46 10.67
CA VAL A 242 -3.43 48.22 10.82
C VAL A 242 -2.58 47.09 11.44
N ALA A 243 -1.27 47.07 11.18
CA ALA A 243 -0.35 46.10 11.77
C ALA A 243 -0.17 46.32 13.28
N GLU A 244 -0.02 47.57 13.73
CA GLU A 244 0.04 47.89 15.17
C GLU A 244 -1.28 47.61 15.86
N LEU A 245 -2.41 47.88 15.20
CA LEU A 245 -3.74 47.53 15.69
C LEU A 245 -3.91 46.01 15.84
N ALA A 246 -3.40 45.23 14.88
CA ALA A 246 -3.41 43.77 14.95
C ALA A 246 -2.66 43.28 16.19
N LEU A 247 -1.45 43.79 16.43
CA LEU A 247 -0.63 43.43 17.60
C LEU A 247 -1.30 43.83 18.92
N LEU A 248 -1.94 45.01 18.98
CA LEU A 248 -2.68 45.45 20.15
C LEU A 248 -3.87 44.53 20.43
N LEU A 249 -4.69 44.25 19.41
CA LEU A 249 -5.85 43.38 19.53
C LEU A 249 -5.46 41.96 19.92
N GLU A 250 -4.41 41.40 19.31
CA GLU A 250 -3.87 40.08 19.67
C GLU A 250 -3.43 40.05 21.13
N ARG A 251 -2.68 41.05 21.59
CA ARG A 251 -2.25 41.16 22.99
C ARG A 251 -3.44 41.19 23.95
N LYS A 252 -4.47 41.98 23.63
CA LYS A 252 -5.69 42.08 24.45
C LYS A 252 -6.43 40.74 24.48
N LEU A 253 -6.67 40.12 23.32
CA LEU A 253 -7.35 38.82 23.23
C LEU A 253 -6.60 37.74 24.01
N ARG A 254 -5.27 37.64 23.87
CA ARG A 254 -4.44 36.66 24.59
C ARG A 254 -4.36 36.87 26.09
N SER A 255 -4.65 38.09 26.58
CA SER A 255 -4.71 38.39 28.01
C SER A 255 -6.03 37.96 28.67
N LEU A 256 -7.06 37.63 27.87
CA LEU A 256 -8.36 37.23 28.39
C LEU A 256 -8.32 35.81 28.98
N PRO A 257 -9.05 35.54 30.08
CA PRO A 257 -9.02 34.25 30.73
C PRO A 257 -9.78 33.19 29.92
N ASP A 258 -9.07 32.14 29.54
CA ASP A 258 -9.60 30.95 28.90
C ASP A 258 -10.45 30.08 29.84
N ALA A 259 -11.32 29.26 29.24
CA ALA A 259 -11.94 28.15 29.96
C ALA A 259 -10.88 27.10 30.35
N PRO A 260 -11.02 26.39 31.50
CA PRO A 260 -10.04 25.40 31.94
C PRO A 260 -9.75 24.35 30.87
N GLY A 261 -8.48 24.21 30.47
CA GLY A 261 -8.03 23.23 29.47
C GLY A 261 -8.26 23.62 28.00
N LYS A 262 -8.77 24.84 27.73
CA LYS A 262 -8.81 25.44 26.38
C LYS A 262 -7.76 26.55 26.26
N HIS A 263 -7.32 26.80 25.03
CA HIS A 263 -6.42 27.91 24.66
C HIS A 263 -7.05 28.79 23.58
N THR A 264 -8.37 28.98 23.66
CA THR A 264 -9.17 29.70 22.67
C THR A 264 -8.78 31.18 22.54
N PHE A 265 -8.54 31.85 23.66
CA PHE A 265 -8.13 33.25 23.74
C PHE A 265 -6.60 33.37 23.80
N ALA A 266 -5.92 32.58 24.65
CA ALA A 266 -4.46 32.64 24.80
C ALA A 266 -3.70 32.29 23.51
N GLY A 267 -4.29 31.47 22.64
CA GLY A 267 -3.74 31.12 21.34
C GLY A 267 -4.31 31.93 20.16
N ALA A 268 -5.17 32.93 20.41
CA ALA A 268 -5.77 33.70 19.32
C ALA A 268 -4.69 34.38 18.46
N GLU A 269 -4.90 34.43 17.14
CA GLU A 269 -4.01 35.07 16.16
C GLU A 269 -4.75 36.21 15.48
N VAL A 270 -4.09 37.37 15.34
CA VAL A 270 -4.63 38.50 14.58
C VAL A 270 -3.68 38.86 13.46
N THR A 271 -4.09 38.56 12.23
CA THR A 271 -3.25 38.73 11.04
C THR A 271 -3.71 39.94 10.23
N PRO A 272 -2.87 40.97 10.06
CA PRO A 272 -3.18 42.07 9.15
C PRO A 272 -2.93 41.64 7.71
N PHE A 273 -3.85 41.95 6.81
CA PHE A 273 -3.67 41.74 5.37
C PHE A 273 -4.32 42.86 4.57
N GLY A 274 -3.59 43.44 3.63
CA GLY A 274 -4.02 44.68 2.97
C GLY A 274 -4.37 45.77 3.99
N ARG A 275 -5.64 46.20 4.00
CA ARG A 275 -6.20 47.12 5.02
C ARG A 275 -7.26 46.45 5.90
N ARG A 276 -7.16 45.15 6.13
CA ARG A 276 -8.11 44.35 6.94
C ARG A 276 -7.38 43.60 8.05
N LEU A 277 -8.15 43.12 9.01
CA LEU A 277 -7.71 42.20 10.06
C LEU A 277 -8.45 40.88 9.92
N GLN A 278 -7.71 39.78 10.06
CA GLN A 278 -8.24 38.44 10.26
C GLN A 278 -8.01 38.05 11.72
N VAL A 279 -9.05 37.65 12.44
CA VAL A 279 -8.98 37.19 13.83
C VAL A 279 -9.37 35.72 13.90
N VAL A 280 -8.45 34.87 14.31
CA VAL A 280 -8.64 33.42 14.42
C VAL A 280 -8.49 33.00 15.89
N ALA A 281 -9.40 32.16 16.38
CA ALA A 281 -9.28 31.59 17.72
C ALA A 281 -8.08 30.65 17.81
N GLY A 282 -7.48 30.51 19.00
CA GLY A 282 -6.35 29.60 19.24
C GLY A 282 -6.69 28.11 19.28
N SER A 283 -7.91 27.75 18.86
CA SER A 283 -8.46 26.40 18.88
C SER A 283 -8.73 25.94 17.46
N THR A 284 -8.50 24.65 17.19
CA THR A 284 -8.89 24.00 15.92
C THR A 284 -10.26 23.34 16.01
N ASP A 285 -11.07 23.72 16.99
CA ASP A 285 -12.48 23.37 17.08
C ASP A 285 -13.31 24.29 16.16
N PRO A 286 -14.03 23.75 15.15
CA PRO A 286 -14.85 24.55 14.26
C PRO A 286 -15.92 25.39 14.97
N GLU A 287 -16.37 24.99 16.17
CA GLU A 287 -17.40 25.70 16.94
C GLU A 287 -16.85 26.93 17.70
N ASP A 288 -15.53 27.03 17.89
CA ASP A 288 -14.88 28.16 18.57
C ASP A 288 -14.76 29.38 17.60
N VAL A 289 -15.89 29.75 16.98
CA VAL A 289 -16.02 30.89 16.07
C VAL A 289 -15.87 32.20 16.86
N VAL A 290 -14.99 33.08 16.39
CA VAL A 290 -14.82 34.42 16.95
C VAL A 290 -15.97 35.32 16.46
N ARG A 291 -16.62 36.03 17.38
CA ARG A 291 -17.64 37.04 17.06
C ARG A 291 -17.41 38.25 17.94
N PHE A 292 -17.19 39.40 17.34
CA PHE A 292 -17.30 40.67 18.05
C PHE A 292 -18.79 41.03 18.16
N LEU A 293 -19.19 41.70 19.23
CA LEU A 293 -20.57 42.05 19.54
C LEU A 293 -20.66 43.51 19.96
N GLY A 294 -21.76 44.17 19.58
CA GLY A 294 -22.11 45.52 20.01
C GLY A 294 -21.87 46.59 18.95
N GLU A 295 -22.32 47.82 19.23
CA GLU A 295 -22.23 48.95 18.29
C GLU A 295 -20.77 49.29 17.95
N CYS A 296 -19.87 49.23 18.93
CA CYS A 296 -18.44 49.49 18.73
C CYS A 296 -17.78 48.49 17.78
N ALA A 297 -18.19 47.21 17.80
CA ALA A 297 -17.68 46.20 16.87
C ALA A 297 -18.13 46.47 15.41
N ASN A 298 -19.37 46.94 15.24
CA ASN A 298 -19.92 47.32 13.95
C ASN A 298 -19.23 48.59 13.40
N ASP A 299 -18.97 49.58 14.26
CA ASP A 299 -18.28 50.82 13.90
C ASP A 299 -16.83 50.56 13.47
N LEU A 300 -16.13 49.65 14.16
CA LEU A 300 -14.81 49.16 13.76
C LEU A 300 -14.86 48.21 12.54
N GLY A 301 -16.06 47.77 12.15
CA GLY A 301 -16.28 46.89 11.01
C GLY A 301 -15.73 45.47 11.21
N LEU A 302 -15.60 44.98 12.45
CA LEU A 302 -15.02 43.68 12.80
C LEU A 302 -15.94 42.48 12.52
N GLU A 303 -17.04 42.67 11.79
CA GLU A 303 -18.05 41.63 11.52
C GLU A 303 -18.31 41.47 10.00
N ALA A 304 -17.33 41.81 9.15
CA ALA A 304 -17.53 41.76 7.70
C ALA A 304 -17.73 40.33 7.17
N SER A 305 -16.97 39.38 7.71
CA SER A 305 -17.22 37.95 7.54
C SER A 305 -16.93 37.22 8.85
N VAL A 306 -17.68 36.15 9.10
CA VAL A 306 -17.57 35.33 10.30
C VAL A 306 -17.51 33.87 9.89
N ASN A 307 -16.29 33.33 9.86
CA ASN A 307 -16.01 31.93 9.51
C ASN A 307 -15.45 31.17 10.71
N PRO A 308 -15.51 29.83 10.71
CA PRO A 308 -14.85 29.04 11.75
C PRO A 308 -13.33 29.22 11.70
N PRO A 309 -12.63 29.00 12.82
CA PRO A 309 -11.16 29.11 12.86
C PRO A 309 -10.48 28.09 11.93
N VAL A 310 -11.15 26.98 11.67
CA VAL A 310 -10.77 25.97 10.68
C VAL A 310 -12.01 25.36 10.03
N PHE A 311 -11.89 24.97 8.77
CA PHE A 311 -12.92 24.27 8.01
C PHE A 311 -12.72 22.74 8.15
N PRO A 312 -13.66 22.00 8.77
CA PRO A 312 -13.55 20.56 8.90
C PRO A 312 -13.90 19.83 7.60
N LEU A 313 -13.07 18.84 7.23
CA LEU A 313 -13.48 17.87 6.23
C LEU A 313 -14.47 16.89 6.86
N GLU A 314 -15.54 16.56 6.15
CA GLU A 314 -16.62 15.70 6.66
C GLU A 314 -17.10 14.68 5.63
N GLY A 315 -17.89 13.70 6.08
CA GLY A 315 -18.54 12.72 5.20
C GLY A 315 -17.61 11.66 4.59
N GLY A 316 -16.41 11.48 5.14
CA GLY A 316 -15.48 10.41 4.77
C GLY A 316 -15.93 9.06 5.32
N GLU A 317 -15.85 8.03 4.47
CA GLU A 317 -16.29 6.66 4.75
C GLU A 317 -15.26 5.63 4.26
N ASP A 318 -14.95 4.63 5.09
CA ASP A 318 -13.94 3.60 4.81
C ASP A 318 -14.33 2.64 3.66
N GLY A 319 -15.63 2.59 3.35
CA GLY A 319 -16.23 1.63 2.44
C GLY A 319 -16.63 0.32 3.11
N GLU A 320 -17.40 -0.49 2.37
CA GLU A 320 -17.80 -1.83 2.77
C GLU A 320 -16.77 -2.88 2.30
N ALA A 321 -16.86 -4.07 2.90
CA ALA A 321 -16.05 -5.22 2.47
C ALA A 321 -16.31 -5.54 0.98
N PRO A 322 -15.26 -5.82 0.20
CA PRO A 322 -15.36 -6.05 -1.23
C PRO A 322 -16.08 -7.36 -1.55
N GLY A 323 -16.87 -7.35 -2.63
CA GLY A 323 -17.43 -8.56 -3.20
C GLY A 323 -16.46 -9.24 -4.19
N PRO A 324 -16.86 -10.38 -4.79
CA PRO A 324 -16.03 -11.11 -5.74
C PRO A 324 -15.53 -10.26 -6.91
N ARG A 325 -16.41 -9.43 -7.49
CA ARG A 325 -16.07 -8.55 -8.62
C ARG A 325 -15.03 -7.50 -8.25
N ASP A 326 -15.12 -6.94 -7.05
CA ASP A 326 -14.18 -5.92 -6.56
C ASP A 326 -12.80 -6.54 -6.31
N LEU A 327 -12.75 -7.73 -5.70
CA LEU A 327 -11.49 -8.45 -5.48
C LEU A 327 -10.85 -8.92 -6.79
N ILE A 328 -11.63 -9.43 -7.75
CA ILE A 328 -11.12 -9.83 -9.06
C ILE A 328 -10.59 -8.61 -9.82
N GLY A 329 -11.34 -7.51 -9.80
CA GLY A 329 -10.98 -6.26 -10.45
C GLY A 329 -10.92 -6.31 -11.97
N SER A 330 -10.36 -5.26 -12.56
CA SER A 330 -10.20 -5.07 -14.00
C SER A 330 -8.73 -4.92 -14.34
N GLU A 331 -8.28 -5.62 -15.37
CA GLU A 331 -6.90 -5.55 -15.85
C GLU A 331 -6.56 -4.17 -16.41
N ALA A 332 -7.43 -3.62 -17.26
CA ALA A 332 -7.27 -2.27 -17.82
C ALA A 332 -7.26 -1.20 -16.72
N GLY A 333 -8.10 -1.37 -15.70
CA GLY A 333 -8.19 -0.45 -14.57
C GLY A 333 -7.13 -0.69 -13.47
N LYS A 334 -6.34 -1.77 -13.56
CA LYS A 334 -5.42 -2.23 -12.51
C LYS A 334 -6.08 -2.27 -11.12
N THR A 335 -7.29 -2.83 -11.02
CA THR A 335 -8.04 -2.92 -9.76
C THR A 335 -8.03 -4.33 -9.17
N GLY A 336 -8.36 -4.46 -7.89
CA GLY A 336 -8.40 -5.75 -7.19
C GLY A 336 -7.06 -6.48 -7.25
N ILE A 337 -7.09 -7.79 -7.50
CA ILE A 337 -5.88 -8.58 -7.71
C ILE A 337 -5.10 -8.17 -8.98
N GLN A 338 -5.76 -7.57 -9.99
CA GLN A 338 -5.08 -7.14 -11.21
C GLN A 338 -4.13 -5.96 -10.97
N ALA A 339 -4.30 -5.22 -9.87
CA ALA A 339 -3.34 -4.19 -9.43
C ALA A 339 -1.91 -4.73 -9.30
N LEU A 340 -1.77 -6.01 -8.93
CA LEU A 340 -0.48 -6.68 -8.77
C LEU A 340 0.28 -6.85 -10.09
N ARG A 341 -0.37 -6.72 -11.25
CA ARG A 341 0.28 -6.72 -12.58
C ARG A 341 1.37 -5.65 -12.68
N GLY A 342 1.18 -4.50 -12.03
CA GLY A 342 2.15 -3.40 -12.00
C GLY A 342 3.28 -3.58 -10.99
N VAL A 343 3.27 -4.65 -10.18
CA VAL A 343 4.22 -4.85 -9.09
C VAL A 343 5.21 -5.95 -9.49
N ALA A 344 6.50 -5.63 -9.45
CA ALA A 344 7.56 -6.63 -9.53
C ALA A 344 7.76 -7.30 -8.17
N ASP A 345 8.26 -8.54 -8.18
CA ASP A 345 8.69 -9.26 -6.98
C ASP A 345 7.58 -9.52 -5.97
N VAL A 346 6.43 -10.02 -6.43
CA VAL A 346 5.44 -10.67 -5.56
C VAL A 346 5.63 -12.17 -5.70
N ASN A 347 5.74 -12.89 -4.58
CA ASN A 347 5.98 -14.33 -4.58
C ASN A 347 4.79 -15.10 -4.02
N LEU A 348 4.10 -14.53 -3.04
CA LEU A 348 2.94 -15.13 -2.37
C LEU A 348 1.74 -14.20 -2.49
N LEU A 349 0.53 -14.77 -2.59
CA LEU A 349 -0.74 -14.04 -2.55
C LEU A 349 -1.63 -14.61 -1.45
N CYS A 350 -2.19 -13.72 -0.62
CA CYS A 350 -3.15 -14.04 0.43
C CYS A 350 -4.44 -13.23 0.23
N LEU A 351 -5.58 -13.92 0.31
CA LEU A 351 -6.92 -13.35 0.17
C LEU A 351 -7.77 -13.72 1.41
N PRO A 352 -7.43 -13.22 2.61
CA PRO A 352 -7.98 -13.72 3.86
C PRO A 352 -9.48 -13.44 4.03
N GLU A 353 -10.04 -12.49 3.27
CA GLU A 353 -11.47 -12.16 3.31
C GLU A 353 -12.36 -13.25 2.74
N LEU A 354 -11.84 -14.08 1.83
CA LEU A 354 -12.59 -15.17 1.20
C LEU A 354 -13.06 -16.20 2.23
N ALA A 355 -12.32 -16.38 3.33
CA ALA A 355 -12.69 -17.29 4.40
C ALA A 355 -13.97 -16.85 5.14
N GLY A 356 -14.34 -15.57 5.05
CA GLY A 356 -15.55 -15.00 5.65
C GLY A 356 -16.74 -14.90 4.70
N TYR A 357 -16.60 -15.32 3.44
CA TYR A 357 -17.71 -15.30 2.48
C TYR A 357 -18.76 -16.35 2.85
N GLU A 358 -20.04 -15.97 2.79
CA GLU A 358 -21.16 -16.88 3.08
C GLU A 358 -21.29 -17.97 2.01
N ASN A 359 -21.12 -17.60 0.74
CA ASN A 359 -21.16 -18.51 -0.39
C ASN A 359 -19.74 -18.96 -0.80
N THR A 360 -19.53 -20.28 -0.83
CA THR A 360 -18.26 -20.86 -1.26
C THR A 360 -18.02 -20.65 -2.76
N GLU A 361 -19.06 -20.63 -3.60
CA GLU A 361 -18.91 -20.40 -5.06
C GLU A 361 -18.33 -19.03 -5.39
N ASP A 362 -18.74 -18.01 -4.64
CA ASP A 362 -18.21 -16.65 -4.75
C ASP A 362 -16.71 -16.61 -4.42
N ALA A 363 -16.30 -17.29 -3.35
CA ALA A 363 -14.89 -17.41 -2.99
C ALA A 363 -14.09 -18.15 -4.07
N LEU A 364 -14.63 -19.25 -4.61
CA LEU A 364 -13.98 -20.04 -5.66
C LEU A 364 -13.85 -19.27 -6.98
N THR A 365 -14.80 -18.40 -7.30
CA THR A 365 -14.71 -17.50 -8.46
C THR A 365 -13.49 -16.58 -8.35
N VAL A 366 -13.25 -16.02 -7.16
CA VAL A 366 -12.05 -15.21 -6.90
C VAL A 366 -10.78 -16.06 -6.92
N VAL A 367 -10.79 -17.25 -6.31
CA VAL A 367 -9.64 -18.19 -6.32
C VAL A 367 -9.25 -18.56 -7.76
N SER A 368 -10.21 -18.88 -8.63
CA SER A 368 -9.96 -19.20 -10.05
C SER A 368 -9.30 -18.03 -10.79
N ALA A 369 -9.78 -16.80 -10.58
CA ALA A 369 -9.16 -15.60 -11.15
C ALA A 369 -7.75 -15.35 -10.59
N ALA A 370 -7.56 -15.53 -9.29
CA ALA A 370 -6.27 -15.38 -8.62
C ALA A 370 -5.25 -16.42 -9.10
N GLN A 371 -5.67 -17.67 -9.34
CA GLN A 371 -4.79 -18.72 -9.89
C GLN A 371 -4.29 -18.39 -11.30
N ARG A 372 -5.15 -17.81 -12.16
CA ARG A 372 -4.73 -17.35 -13.49
C ARG A 372 -3.65 -16.27 -13.41
N LEU A 373 -3.88 -15.25 -12.58
CA LEU A 373 -2.87 -14.22 -12.31
C LEU A 373 -1.58 -14.83 -11.74
N CYS A 374 -1.71 -15.79 -10.83
CA CYS A 374 -0.58 -16.46 -10.20
C CYS A 374 0.25 -17.27 -11.21
N ALA A 375 -0.39 -17.93 -12.18
CA ALA A 375 0.30 -18.64 -13.25
C ALA A 375 1.06 -17.67 -14.17
N GLU A 376 0.43 -16.57 -14.59
CA GLU A 376 1.05 -15.57 -15.47
C GLU A 376 2.24 -14.86 -14.81
N ARG A 377 2.12 -14.55 -13.51
CA ARG A 377 3.09 -13.74 -12.75
C ARG A 377 4.00 -14.57 -11.85
N ARG A 378 3.96 -15.89 -11.93
CA ARG A 378 4.74 -16.84 -11.12
C ARG A 378 4.61 -16.62 -9.61
N ILE A 379 3.38 -16.34 -9.17
CA ILE A 379 3.00 -16.16 -7.75
C ILE A 379 2.42 -17.48 -7.23
N PHE A 380 2.54 -17.75 -5.93
CA PHE A 380 1.88 -18.86 -5.26
C PHE A 380 0.76 -18.38 -4.33
N LEU A 381 -0.46 -18.89 -4.51
CA LEU A 381 -1.65 -18.50 -3.76
C LEU A 381 -1.81 -19.35 -2.48
N LEU A 382 -1.99 -18.69 -1.34
CA LEU A 382 -2.37 -19.33 -0.08
C LEU A 382 -3.88 -19.19 0.10
N VAL A 383 -4.59 -20.31 -0.01
CA VAL A 383 -6.05 -20.37 0.10
C VAL A 383 -6.43 -20.77 1.51
N ASP A 384 -7.28 -19.96 2.14
CA ASP A 384 -7.86 -20.27 3.44
C ASP A 384 -9.09 -21.16 3.29
N ALA A 385 -9.21 -22.18 4.14
CA ALA A 385 -10.47 -22.91 4.24
C ALA A 385 -11.63 -21.97 4.64
N PRO A 386 -12.86 -22.21 4.15
CA PRO A 386 -14.03 -21.48 4.61
C PRO A 386 -14.19 -21.53 6.13
N GLY A 387 -14.60 -20.43 6.78
CA GLY A 387 -14.80 -20.38 8.23
C GLY A 387 -15.91 -21.31 8.75
N THR A 388 -16.76 -21.83 7.85
CA THR A 388 -17.78 -22.83 8.15
C THR A 388 -17.22 -24.24 8.33
N TRP A 389 -15.95 -24.49 7.98
CA TRP A 389 -15.29 -25.77 8.19
C TRP A 389 -14.85 -25.92 9.65
N VAL A 390 -15.75 -26.45 10.48
CA VAL A 390 -15.56 -26.62 11.93
C VAL A 390 -15.28 -28.07 12.35
N SER A 391 -15.20 -28.98 11.39
CA SER A 391 -14.88 -30.40 11.59
C SER A 391 -14.28 -31.02 10.34
N VAL A 392 -13.69 -32.21 10.48
CA VAL A 392 -13.15 -32.99 9.36
C VAL A 392 -14.23 -33.35 8.34
N ASP A 393 -15.44 -33.67 8.81
CA ASP A 393 -16.57 -34.00 7.94
C ASP A 393 -17.02 -32.80 7.12
N SER A 394 -17.13 -31.61 7.74
CA SER A 394 -17.46 -30.38 7.02
C SER A 394 -16.38 -30.02 5.98
N ALA A 395 -15.10 -30.24 6.31
CA ALA A 395 -14.00 -30.03 5.39
C ALA A 395 -14.05 -30.99 4.19
N ARG A 396 -14.30 -32.28 4.44
CA ARG A 396 -14.44 -33.29 3.36
C ARG A 396 -15.63 -33.01 2.46
N ALA A 397 -16.77 -32.63 3.04
CA ALA A 397 -17.99 -32.31 2.29
C ALA A 397 -17.79 -31.07 1.41
N GLY A 398 -17.16 -30.02 1.93
CA GLY A 398 -16.90 -28.78 1.19
C GLY A 398 -15.83 -28.91 0.11
N LEU A 399 -14.95 -29.91 0.19
CA LEU A 399 -13.81 -30.05 -0.71
C LEU A 399 -14.21 -30.33 -2.17
N ALA A 400 -15.36 -30.95 -2.40
CA ALA A 400 -15.87 -31.20 -3.76
C ALA A 400 -16.04 -29.90 -4.57
N ALA A 401 -16.38 -28.79 -3.91
CA ALA A 401 -16.50 -27.50 -4.57
C ALA A 401 -15.13 -27.01 -5.12
N PHE A 402 -14.02 -27.39 -4.47
CA PHE A 402 -12.67 -27.01 -4.87
C PHE A 402 -12.16 -27.77 -6.11
N ASP A 403 -12.90 -28.77 -6.60
CA ASP A 403 -12.53 -29.50 -7.82
C ASP A 403 -12.51 -28.59 -9.06
N ALA A 404 -13.31 -27.51 -9.07
CA ALA A 404 -13.32 -26.49 -10.13
C ALA A 404 -12.07 -25.58 -10.14
N VAL A 405 -11.28 -25.57 -9.06
CA VAL A 405 -10.11 -24.68 -8.89
C VAL A 405 -8.83 -25.47 -8.59
N ARG A 406 -8.78 -26.74 -9.00
CA ARG A 406 -7.57 -27.57 -8.87
C ARG A 406 -6.44 -26.94 -9.69
N GLY A 407 -5.29 -26.73 -9.06
CA GLY A 407 -4.12 -26.19 -9.75
C GLY A 407 -2.86 -26.19 -8.90
N SER A 408 -1.73 -26.28 -9.57
CA SER A 408 -0.40 -26.31 -8.97
C SER A 408 0.02 -25.00 -8.28
N HIS A 409 -0.60 -23.86 -8.61
CA HIS A 409 -0.23 -22.53 -8.12
C HIS A 409 -0.89 -22.12 -6.80
N ALA A 410 -1.60 -23.03 -6.13
CA ALA A 410 -2.32 -22.73 -4.91
C ALA A 410 -2.21 -23.85 -3.89
N GLY A 411 -2.30 -23.53 -2.61
CA GLY A 411 -2.40 -24.50 -1.51
C GLY A 411 -3.52 -24.13 -0.54
N LEU A 412 -4.37 -25.09 -0.18
CA LEU A 412 -5.49 -24.91 0.75
C LEU A 412 -5.06 -25.26 2.18
N TYR A 413 -5.27 -24.35 3.13
CA TYR A 413 -4.86 -24.52 4.54
C TYR A 413 -6.07 -24.63 5.47
N PHE A 414 -6.06 -25.65 6.31
CA PHE A 414 -7.12 -25.98 7.26
C PHE A 414 -6.49 -26.58 8.53
N PRO A 415 -7.02 -26.33 9.73
CA PRO A 415 -8.14 -25.44 10.09
C PRO A 415 -7.73 -23.97 10.31
N HIS A 416 -8.64 -23.15 10.85
CA HIS A 416 -8.37 -21.77 11.25
C HIS A 416 -7.58 -21.70 12.56
N LEU A 417 -6.96 -20.54 12.80
CA LEU A 417 -6.14 -20.25 13.97
C LEU A 417 -7.00 -19.65 15.09
N GLN A 418 -6.77 -20.06 16.34
CA GLN A 418 -7.33 -19.40 17.52
C GLN A 418 -6.22 -18.60 18.21
N LEU A 419 -6.37 -17.27 18.25
CA LEU A 419 -5.44 -16.35 18.91
C LEU A 419 -6.20 -15.25 19.65
N THR A 420 -5.55 -14.67 20.66
CA THR A 420 -6.07 -13.49 21.34
C THR A 420 -6.04 -12.33 20.36
N ASP A 421 -7.22 -11.80 20.03
CA ASP A 421 -7.38 -10.62 19.21
C ASP A 421 -6.73 -9.43 19.92
N PRO A 422 -5.62 -8.87 19.39
CA PRO A 422 -4.94 -7.74 20.02
C PRO A 422 -5.80 -6.46 20.05
N LEU A 423 -6.89 -6.38 19.26
CA LEU A 423 -7.83 -5.25 19.32
C LEU A 423 -8.81 -5.37 20.49
N THR A 424 -9.27 -6.58 20.82
CA THR A 424 -10.35 -6.80 21.81
C THR A 424 -9.92 -7.54 23.07
N GLY A 425 -8.72 -8.13 23.09
CA GLY A 425 -8.19 -8.96 24.17
C GLY A 425 -8.89 -10.32 24.30
N ARG A 426 -9.75 -10.72 23.34
CA ARG A 426 -10.54 -11.96 23.40
C ARG A 426 -10.00 -13.00 22.42
N LEU A 427 -10.18 -14.28 22.75
CA LEU A 427 -9.86 -15.38 21.83
C LEU A 427 -10.83 -15.36 20.63
N ARG A 428 -10.30 -15.38 19.40
CA ARG A 428 -11.07 -15.37 18.16
C ARG A 428 -10.42 -16.27 17.10
N SER A 429 -11.24 -16.77 16.18
CA SER A 429 -10.82 -17.52 14.99
C SER A 429 -10.34 -16.59 13.87
N PHE A 430 -9.22 -16.93 13.22
CA PHE A 430 -8.66 -16.20 12.10
C PHE A 430 -8.21 -17.14 10.95
N PRO A 431 -8.30 -16.68 9.70
CA PRO A 431 -7.78 -17.41 8.55
C PRO A 431 -6.26 -17.65 8.65
N PRO A 432 -5.74 -18.82 8.27
CA PRO A 432 -4.34 -19.16 8.46
C PRO A 432 -3.33 -18.53 7.48
N SER A 433 -3.75 -18.04 6.32
CA SER A 433 -2.86 -17.62 5.21
C SER A 433 -1.82 -16.59 5.61
N GLY A 434 -2.15 -15.64 6.48
CA GLY A 434 -1.19 -14.65 6.99
C GLY A 434 -0.06 -15.26 7.80
N ALA A 435 -0.39 -16.11 8.78
CA ALA A 435 0.62 -16.81 9.58
C ALA A 435 1.43 -17.79 8.74
N VAL A 436 0.78 -18.54 7.85
CA VAL A 436 1.44 -19.48 6.93
C VAL A 436 2.40 -18.77 5.99
N ALA A 437 2.04 -17.62 5.43
CA ALA A 437 2.95 -16.80 4.63
C ALA A 437 4.21 -16.39 5.42
N GLY A 438 4.04 -16.04 6.71
CA GLY A 438 5.17 -15.73 7.58
C GLY A 438 6.06 -16.95 7.82
N VAL A 439 5.47 -18.12 8.10
CA VAL A 439 6.21 -19.39 8.25
C VAL A 439 6.98 -19.75 6.98
N ILE A 440 6.37 -19.52 5.81
CA ILE A 440 7.03 -19.68 4.52
C ILE A 440 8.23 -18.73 4.41
N ALA A 441 8.05 -17.44 4.71
CA ALA A 441 9.10 -16.45 4.64
C ALA A 441 10.30 -16.80 5.55
N ARG A 442 10.02 -17.27 6.76
CA ARG A 442 11.02 -17.74 7.72
C ARG A 442 11.74 -19.00 7.25
N THR A 443 11.00 -19.97 6.72
CA THR A 443 11.58 -21.21 6.18
C THR A 443 12.51 -20.91 5.00
N ASP A 444 12.09 -20.03 4.10
CA ASP A 444 12.86 -19.63 2.94
C ASP A 444 14.18 -18.96 3.33
N SER A 445 14.16 -18.04 4.31
CA SER A 445 15.37 -17.32 4.74
C SER A 445 16.35 -18.23 5.49
N GLU A 446 15.87 -19.23 6.22
CA GLU A 446 16.70 -20.15 6.99
C GLU A 446 17.20 -21.36 6.18
N ARG A 447 16.37 -21.86 5.25
CA ARG A 447 16.56 -23.18 4.62
C ARG A 447 16.41 -23.19 3.09
N GLY A 448 16.01 -22.07 2.49
CA GLY A 448 15.76 -21.94 1.06
C GLY A 448 14.35 -22.36 0.63
N VAL A 449 13.91 -21.83 -0.52
CA VAL A 449 12.54 -21.99 -1.07
C VAL A 449 12.15 -23.46 -1.36
N TRP A 450 13.13 -24.32 -1.57
CA TRP A 450 12.96 -25.76 -1.82
C TRP A 450 12.66 -26.56 -0.55
N LYS A 451 12.77 -25.95 0.64
CA LYS A 451 12.39 -26.60 1.89
C LYS A 451 10.88 -26.49 2.10
N ALA A 452 10.25 -27.62 2.43
CA ALA A 452 8.85 -27.64 2.80
C ALA A 452 8.59 -26.74 4.03
N PRO A 453 7.65 -25.79 3.97
CA PRO A 453 7.25 -24.94 5.10
C PRO A 453 6.32 -25.70 6.06
N ALA A 454 6.68 -26.94 6.40
CA ALA A 454 5.87 -27.86 7.20
C ALA A 454 6.76 -28.77 8.06
N GLY A 455 6.15 -29.33 9.11
CA GLY A 455 6.81 -30.21 10.08
C GLY A 455 7.09 -29.49 11.40
N THR A 456 7.89 -30.11 12.26
CA THR A 456 8.11 -29.67 13.65
C THR A 456 8.80 -28.29 13.80
N GLU A 457 9.49 -27.82 12.75
CA GLU A 457 10.13 -26.50 12.69
C GLU A 457 9.14 -25.40 12.23
N ALA A 458 8.03 -25.77 11.58
CA ALA A 458 7.04 -24.86 11.00
C ALA A 458 6.00 -24.37 12.03
N ARG A 459 6.49 -23.82 13.15
CA ARG A 459 5.65 -23.33 14.25
C ARG A 459 4.88 -22.07 13.89
N LEU A 460 3.63 -22.02 14.34
CA LEU A 460 2.74 -20.85 14.22
C LEU A 460 2.86 -20.01 15.50
N ILE A 461 3.64 -18.93 15.42
CA ILE A 461 3.95 -18.05 16.55
C ILE A 461 2.71 -17.19 16.87
N GLY A 462 2.40 -17.07 18.17
CA GLY A 462 1.26 -16.28 18.66
C GLY A 462 -0.11 -16.98 18.54
N VAL A 463 -0.14 -18.22 18.05
CA VAL A 463 -1.36 -19.04 17.97
C VAL A 463 -1.52 -19.86 19.24
N HIS A 464 -2.68 -19.77 19.87
CA HIS A 464 -2.99 -20.50 21.10
C HIS A 464 -3.40 -21.95 20.79
N SER A 465 -4.35 -22.11 19.88
CA SER A 465 -4.87 -23.40 19.44
C SER A 465 -5.40 -23.30 18.01
N LEU A 466 -5.97 -24.39 17.51
CA LEU A 466 -6.62 -24.47 16.21
C LEU A 466 -8.13 -24.63 16.41
N THR A 467 -8.95 -24.25 15.42
CA THR A 467 -10.41 -24.46 15.53
C THR A 467 -10.81 -25.93 15.52
N VAL A 468 -9.97 -26.80 14.94
CA VAL A 468 -10.17 -28.24 14.89
C VAL A 468 -8.86 -28.94 15.27
N ASP A 469 -8.88 -29.73 16.32
CA ASP A 469 -7.71 -30.54 16.69
C ASP A 469 -7.69 -31.84 15.89
N LEU A 470 -6.73 -31.95 14.96
CA LEU A 470 -6.63 -33.08 14.03
C LEU A 470 -5.76 -34.22 14.57
N THR A 471 -6.35 -35.42 14.60
CA THR A 471 -5.65 -36.68 14.83
C THR A 471 -4.83 -37.12 13.61
N ASP A 472 -3.93 -38.10 13.80
CA ASP A 472 -3.15 -38.70 12.71
C ASP A 472 -4.07 -39.34 11.66
N ARG A 473 -5.14 -40.00 12.11
CA ARG A 473 -6.13 -40.65 11.23
C ARG A 473 -6.84 -39.63 10.36
N GLU A 474 -7.34 -38.55 10.95
CA GLU A 474 -8.07 -37.49 10.23
C GLU A 474 -7.17 -36.74 9.26
N THR A 475 -5.94 -36.46 9.68
CA THR A 475 -4.92 -35.88 8.80
C THR A 475 -4.65 -36.80 7.60
N GLY A 476 -4.60 -38.11 7.83
CA GLY A 476 -4.47 -39.13 6.78
C GLY A 476 -5.66 -39.19 5.82
N LEU A 477 -6.82 -38.66 6.20
CA LEU A 477 -8.00 -38.56 5.33
C LEU A 477 -8.02 -37.29 4.47
N LEU A 478 -7.42 -36.20 4.94
CA LEU A 478 -7.44 -34.88 4.28
C LEU A 478 -6.22 -34.65 3.38
N ASN A 479 -5.05 -35.08 3.83
CA ASN A 479 -3.79 -34.92 3.09
C ASN A 479 -3.86 -35.52 1.67
N PRO A 480 -4.37 -36.75 1.45
CA PRO A 480 -4.49 -37.32 0.11
C PRO A 480 -5.42 -36.53 -0.83
N LEU A 481 -6.23 -35.61 -0.29
CA LEU A 481 -7.13 -34.77 -1.06
C LEU A 481 -6.56 -33.37 -1.35
N GLY A 482 -5.27 -33.15 -1.06
CA GLY A 482 -4.58 -31.88 -1.32
C GLY A 482 -4.79 -30.79 -0.26
N VAL A 483 -5.30 -31.14 0.93
CA VAL A 483 -5.50 -30.19 2.03
C VAL A 483 -4.27 -30.12 2.93
N ASN A 484 -3.77 -28.92 3.19
CA ASN A 484 -2.68 -28.67 4.12
C ASN A 484 -3.20 -28.56 5.55
N CYS A 485 -3.06 -29.64 6.30
CA CYS A 485 -3.48 -29.69 7.69
C CYS A 485 -2.53 -28.87 8.59
N LEU A 486 -3.09 -28.04 9.48
CA LEU A 486 -2.40 -27.49 10.64
C LEU A 486 -2.70 -28.38 11.84
N ARG A 487 -1.72 -28.58 12.72
CA ARG A 487 -1.85 -29.51 13.86
C ARG A 487 -1.24 -28.96 15.13
N THR A 488 -1.82 -29.33 16.26
CA THR A 488 -1.27 -29.03 17.58
C THR A 488 -0.56 -30.26 18.12
N PHE A 489 0.70 -30.11 18.55
CA PHE A 489 1.44 -31.16 19.26
C PHE A 489 1.76 -30.71 20.69
N PRO A 490 1.75 -31.61 21.69
CA PRO A 490 1.91 -31.23 23.11
C PRO A 490 3.16 -30.42 23.45
N VAL A 491 4.29 -30.68 22.78
CA VAL A 491 5.57 -30.00 23.06
C VAL A 491 5.84 -28.84 22.09
N THR A 492 5.44 -28.99 20.83
CA THR A 492 5.78 -28.07 19.76
C THR A 492 4.76 -26.94 19.61
N GLY A 493 3.52 -27.15 20.07
CA GLY A 493 2.39 -26.26 19.84
C GLY A 493 1.78 -26.42 18.44
N PRO A 494 1.00 -25.42 17.98
CA PRO A 494 0.43 -25.39 16.63
C PRO A 494 1.51 -25.24 15.55
N ILE A 495 1.47 -26.12 14.55
CA ILE A 495 2.42 -26.16 13.43
C ILE A 495 1.72 -26.37 12.09
N VAL A 496 2.35 -25.94 11.01
CA VAL A 496 1.98 -26.34 9.64
C VAL A 496 2.45 -27.76 9.40
N TRP A 497 1.55 -28.69 9.07
CA TRP A 497 1.89 -30.11 8.89
C TRP A 497 1.87 -30.56 7.42
N GLY A 498 1.05 -29.92 6.58
CA GLY A 498 0.96 -30.20 5.14
C GLY A 498 1.70 -29.18 4.25
N ALA A 499 2.18 -29.64 3.09
CA ALA A 499 2.77 -28.79 2.03
C ALA A 499 2.44 -29.30 0.61
N ARG A 500 1.15 -29.54 0.34
CA ARG A 500 0.57 -29.92 -0.95
C ARG A 500 -0.08 -28.74 -1.67
N THR A 501 -0.07 -28.79 -2.99
CA THR A 501 -0.84 -27.87 -3.84
C THR A 501 -2.29 -28.36 -3.94
N LEU A 502 -3.19 -27.54 -4.50
CA LEU A 502 -4.58 -27.93 -4.76
C LEU A 502 -4.69 -29.08 -5.77
N GLU A 503 -3.72 -29.21 -6.66
CA GLU A 503 -3.55 -30.34 -7.58
C GLU A 503 -2.90 -31.57 -6.91
N GLY A 504 -2.37 -31.40 -5.70
CA GLY A 504 -1.63 -32.43 -4.95
C GLY A 504 -2.49 -33.54 -4.33
N SER A 505 -3.67 -33.78 -4.89
CA SER A 505 -4.46 -34.98 -4.60
C SER A 505 -3.67 -36.22 -5.03
N ASP A 506 -3.63 -37.24 -4.19
CA ASP A 506 -2.93 -38.49 -4.48
C ASP A 506 -3.52 -39.20 -5.71
N ALA A 507 -4.77 -38.88 -6.08
CA ALA A 507 -5.43 -39.40 -7.27
C ALA A 507 -4.99 -38.75 -8.59
N LEU A 508 -4.29 -37.60 -8.55
CA LEU A 508 -4.00 -36.78 -9.74
C LEU A 508 -2.60 -37.01 -10.34
N ASP A 509 -1.79 -37.93 -9.80
CA ASP A 509 -0.41 -38.28 -10.24
C ASP A 509 0.39 -37.10 -10.82
N SER A 510 0.38 -35.96 -10.12
CA SER A 510 0.96 -34.71 -10.58
C SER A 510 2.37 -34.52 -10.03
N GLU A 511 3.32 -34.17 -10.91
CA GLU A 511 4.68 -33.75 -10.54
C GLU A 511 4.68 -32.49 -9.67
N TRP A 512 3.61 -31.69 -9.75
CA TRP A 512 3.42 -30.43 -9.03
C TRP A 512 2.67 -30.56 -7.71
N LYS A 513 2.60 -31.78 -7.18
CA LYS A 513 1.87 -32.11 -5.95
C LYS A 513 2.31 -31.33 -4.72
N TYR A 514 3.59 -30.96 -4.64
CA TYR A 514 4.18 -30.36 -3.43
C TYR A 514 4.49 -28.87 -3.60
N VAL A 515 4.10 -28.08 -2.59
CA VAL A 515 4.38 -26.64 -2.48
C VAL A 515 5.88 -26.32 -2.68
N PRO A 516 6.85 -26.95 -1.98
CA PRO A 516 8.26 -26.65 -2.19
C PRO A 516 8.75 -26.94 -3.61
N VAL A 517 8.19 -27.94 -4.29
CA VAL A 517 8.54 -28.29 -5.67
C VAL A 517 8.05 -27.19 -6.62
N ARG A 518 6.77 -26.80 -6.52
CA ARG A 518 6.24 -25.73 -7.37
C ARG A 518 6.95 -24.41 -7.10
N ARG A 519 7.16 -24.04 -5.83
CA ARG A 519 7.82 -22.77 -5.48
C ARG A 519 9.27 -22.71 -5.93
N LEU A 520 10.01 -23.82 -5.88
CA LEU A 520 11.36 -23.89 -6.46
C LEU A 520 11.32 -23.65 -7.98
N ALA A 521 10.42 -24.29 -8.71
CA ALA A 521 10.29 -24.07 -10.15
C ALA A 521 9.93 -22.63 -10.49
N LEU A 522 8.94 -22.04 -9.79
CA LEU A 522 8.57 -20.63 -9.97
C LEU A 522 9.76 -19.68 -9.72
N HIS A 523 10.56 -19.95 -8.69
CA HIS A 523 11.75 -19.16 -8.38
C HIS A 523 12.82 -19.27 -9.48
N VAL A 524 13.06 -20.48 -9.99
CA VAL A 524 14.01 -20.72 -11.09
C VAL A 524 13.51 -20.08 -12.38
N GLU A 525 12.24 -20.27 -12.73
CA GLU A 525 11.58 -19.67 -13.91
C GLU A 525 11.74 -18.15 -13.91
N GLU A 526 11.36 -17.47 -12.83
CA GLU A 526 11.41 -16.01 -12.74
C GLU A 526 12.86 -15.49 -12.75
N SER A 527 13.77 -16.17 -12.05
CA SER A 527 15.19 -15.77 -12.00
C SER A 527 15.84 -15.89 -13.39
N LEU A 528 15.58 -16.99 -14.10
CA LEU A 528 16.09 -17.18 -15.46
C LEU A 528 15.44 -16.21 -16.45
N GLN A 529 14.12 -15.99 -16.37
CA GLN A 529 13.43 -15.07 -17.27
C GLN A 529 13.97 -13.64 -17.16
N ARG A 530 14.22 -13.16 -15.93
CA ARG A 530 14.84 -11.83 -15.73
C ARG A 530 16.32 -11.81 -16.09
N GLY A 531 17.06 -12.83 -15.67
CA GLY A 531 18.51 -12.94 -15.88
C GLY A 531 18.90 -13.07 -17.35
N LEU A 532 18.00 -13.57 -18.20
CA LEU A 532 18.22 -13.78 -19.63
C LEU A 532 17.57 -12.71 -20.53
N GLN A 533 17.07 -11.61 -19.97
CA GLN A 533 16.44 -10.54 -20.79
C GLN A 533 17.38 -9.94 -21.83
N TRP A 534 18.69 -9.94 -21.60
CA TRP A 534 19.68 -9.42 -22.55
C TRP A 534 19.75 -10.21 -23.86
N VAL A 535 19.28 -11.47 -23.87
CA VAL A 535 19.35 -12.39 -25.02
C VAL A 535 18.66 -11.81 -26.24
N VAL A 536 17.60 -11.01 -26.05
CA VAL A 536 16.82 -10.39 -27.14
C VAL A 536 17.61 -9.36 -27.96
N PHE A 537 18.77 -8.92 -27.49
CA PHE A 537 19.62 -7.93 -28.15
C PHE A 537 20.86 -8.55 -28.82
N GLU A 538 21.03 -9.86 -28.75
CA GLU A 538 22.20 -10.56 -29.29
C GLU A 538 21.80 -11.37 -30.55
N PRO A 539 22.72 -11.59 -31.49
CA PRO A 539 22.48 -12.45 -32.65
C PRO A 539 22.15 -13.89 -32.22
N ASN A 540 21.11 -14.49 -32.81
CA ASN A 540 20.71 -15.86 -32.53
C ASN A 540 21.66 -16.88 -33.19
N ASP A 541 22.78 -17.15 -32.53
CA ASP A 541 23.83 -18.07 -32.98
C ASP A 541 24.37 -18.98 -31.86
N GLU A 542 25.27 -19.91 -32.21
CA GLU A 542 25.86 -20.86 -31.24
C GLU A 542 26.63 -20.14 -30.11
N ASN A 543 27.17 -18.94 -30.34
CA ASN A 543 27.87 -18.19 -29.31
C ASN A 543 26.88 -17.65 -28.27
N LEU A 544 25.72 -17.13 -28.69
CA LEU A 544 24.63 -16.77 -27.79
C LEU A 544 24.15 -17.98 -26.98
N TRP A 545 23.92 -19.11 -27.66
CA TRP A 545 23.47 -20.34 -27.00
C TRP A 545 24.47 -20.82 -25.94
N GLN A 546 25.77 -20.75 -26.23
CA GLN A 546 26.83 -21.04 -25.25
C GLN A 546 26.77 -20.12 -24.02
N GLN A 547 26.60 -18.80 -24.23
CA GLN A 547 26.50 -17.85 -23.14
C GLN A 547 25.26 -18.09 -22.25
N ILE A 548 24.12 -18.42 -22.86
CA ILE A 548 22.90 -18.81 -22.13
C ILE A 548 23.16 -20.06 -21.29
N ARG A 549 23.72 -21.11 -21.88
CA ARG A 549 24.04 -22.37 -21.16
C ARG A 549 24.97 -22.11 -19.99
N LEU A 550 26.02 -21.29 -20.16
CA LEU A 550 26.96 -20.94 -19.10
C LEU A 550 26.28 -20.15 -17.97
N SER A 551 25.52 -19.10 -18.30
CA SER A 551 24.86 -18.23 -17.32
C SER A 551 23.82 -19.00 -16.49
N ALA A 552 22.92 -19.72 -17.16
CA ALA A 552 21.90 -20.54 -16.50
C ALA A 552 22.52 -21.67 -15.67
N SER A 553 23.55 -22.36 -16.20
CA SER A 553 24.24 -23.42 -15.45
C SER A 553 24.95 -22.88 -14.20
N SER A 554 25.57 -21.70 -14.27
CA SER A 554 26.21 -21.07 -13.10
C SER A 554 25.20 -20.75 -11.99
N TYR A 555 24.03 -20.26 -12.37
CA TYR A 555 22.93 -20.01 -11.43
C TYR A 555 22.43 -21.30 -10.77
N LEU A 556 22.11 -22.32 -11.57
CA LEU A 556 21.65 -23.61 -11.06
C LEU A 556 22.73 -24.31 -10.23
N HIS A 557 24.01 -24.15 -10.59
CA HIS A 557 25.12 -24.65 -9.77
C HIS A 557 25.15 -23.99 -8.38
N THR A 558 24.84 -22.70 -8.29
CA THR A 558 24.75 -22.00 -7.00
C THR A 558 23.63 -22.59 -6.14
N LEU A 559 22.44 -22.81 -6.71
CA LEU A 559 21.34 -23.48 -6.01
C LEU A 559 21.69 -24.92 -5.61
N PHE A 560 22.36 -25.67 -6.47
CA PHE A 560 22.86 -27.01 -6.17
C PHE A 560 23.77 -27.01 -4.93
N ARG A 561 24.73 -26.07 -4.87
CA ARG A 561 25.63 -25.93 -3.72
C ARG A 561 24.92 -25.55 -2.43
N GLN A 562 23.77 -24.89 -2.53
CA GLN A 562 22.89 -24.57 -1.39
C GLN A 562 21.99 -25.75 -0.98
N GLY A 563 22.01 -26.86 -1.73
CA GLY A 563 21.22 -28.06 -1.45
C GLY A 563 19.80 -28.02 -2.00
N ALA A 564 19.55 -27.22 -3.05
CA ALA A 564 18.22 -27.06 -3.65
C ALA A 564 17.71 -28.28 -4.42
N PHE A 565 18.64 -29.09 -4.94
CA PHE A 565 18.35 -30.21 -5.82
C PHE A 565 18.76 -31.55 -5.21
N LYS A 566 18.15 -32.62 -5.71
CA LYS A 566 18.53 -34.00 -5.41
C LYS A 566 19.81 -34.38 -6.19
N GLY A 567 20.53 -35.38 -5.71
CA GLY A 567 21.69 -35.95 -6.39
C GLY A 567 23.01 -35.52 -5.77
N GLY A 568 24.05 -36.35 -5.95
CA GLY A 568 25.40 -36.06 -5.47
C GLY A 568 26.22 -35.23 -6.45
N THR A 569 25.75 -35.13 -7.70
CA THR A 569 26.47 -34.45 -8.78
C THR A 569 25.56 -33.47 -9.53
N PRO A 570 26.12 -32.41 -10.15
CA PRO A 570 25.32 -31.45 -10.92
C PRO A 570 24.48 -32.09 -12.04
N ARG A 571 24.99 -33.14 -12.69
CA ARG A 571 24.28 -33.83 -13.80
C ARG A 571 23.03 -34.58 -13.36
N GLU A 572 22.98 -35.02 -12.11
CA GLU A 572 21.79 -35.64 -11.50
C GLU A 572 20.80 -34.58 -11.01
N ALA A 573 21.27 -33.36 -10.78
CA ALA A 573 20.53 -32.28 -10.15
C ALA A 573 19.84 -31.35 -11.15
N TYR A 574 20.51 -31.00 -12.24
CA TYR A 574 19.97 -30.11 -13.26
C TYR A 574 20.64 -30.32 -14.62
N PHE A 575 19.99 -29.85 -15.68
CA PHE A 575 20.61 -29.68 -16.99
C PHE A 575 20.08 -28.42 -17.67
N VAL A 576 20.87 -27.86 -18.57
CA VAL A 576 20.48 -26.75 -19.45
C VAL A 576 20.81 -27.15 -20.88
N LYS A 577 19.81 -27.16 -21.75
CA LYS A 577 19.94 -27.41 -23.18
C LYS A 577 19.44 -26.20 -23.95
N CYS A 578 20.26 -25.68 -24.84
CA CYS A 578 19.94 -24.58 -25.74
C CYS A 578 20.89 -24.73 -26.91
N ASP A 579 20.45 -25.38 -27.97
CA ASP A 579 21.21 -25.76 -29.17
C ASP A 579 20.23 -25.94 -30.35
N SER A 580 20.75 -26.39 -31.50
CA SER A 580 19.96 -26.66 -32.71
C SER A 580 18.88 -27.73 -32.55
N ASP A 581 18.96 -28.60 -31.53
CA ASP A 581 17.88 -29.56 -31.26
C ASP A 581 16.69 -28.89 -30.54
N THR A 582 16.96 -27.81 -29.81
CA THR A 582 15.94 -27.05 -29.08
C THR A 582 15.41 -25.85 -29.87
N THR A 583 16.24 -25.25 -30.72
CA THR A 583 15.93 -24.05 -31.51
C THR A 583 16.15 -24.37 -32.99
N THR A 584 15.08 -24.45 -33.75
CA THR A 584 15.09 -24.80 -35.18
C THR A 584 15.47 -23.61 -36.07
N ASP A 585 15.80 -23.84 -37.34
CA ASP A 585 16.05 -22.75 -38.29
C ASP A 585 14.84 -21.81 -38.47
N GLU A 586 13.62 -22.35 -38.35
CA GLU A 586 12.38 -21.55 -38.35
C GLU A 586 12.28 -20.68 -37.10
N ASP A 587 12.62 -21.22 -35.92
CA ASP A 587 12.70 -20.43 -34.68
C ASP A 587 13.72 -19.30 -34.84
N ILE A 588 14.90 -19.58 -35.40
CA ILE A 588 15.94 -18.57 -35.64
C ILE A 588 15.43 -17.47 -36.58
N ALA A 589 14.76 -17.84 -37.68
CA ALA A 589 14.17 -16.89 -38.62
C ALA A 589 13.09 -16.01 -37.97
N ASN A 590 12.35 -16.55 -37.01
CA ASN A 590 11.36 -15.83 -36.21
C ASN A 590 11.97 -15.12 -34.98
N GLY A 591 13.29 -15.16 -34.81
CA GLY A 591 13.99 -14.54 -33.69
C GLY A 591 13.68 -15.17 -32.33
N VAL A 592 13.31 -16.45 -32.33
CA VAL A 592 12.98 -17.24 -31.15
C VAL A 592 14.20 -18.04 -30.70
N VAL A 593 14.49 -18.01 -29.40
CA VAL A 593 15.46 -18.88 -28.73
C VAL A 593 14.73 -19.73 -27.70
N ASN A 594 14.89 -21.05 -27.80
CA ASN A 594 14.32 -22.01 -26.87
C ASN A 594 15.42 -22.53 -25.92
N VAL A 595 15.19 -22.36 -24.61
CA VAL A 595 16.06 -22.87 -23.56
C VAL A 595 15.29 -23.89 -22.75
N LEU A 596 15.80 -25.12 -22.70
CA LEU A 596 15.24 -26.21 -21.92
C LEU A 596 16.06 -26.39 -20.64
N VAL A 597 15.42 -26.23 -19.49
CA VAL A 597 16.05 -26.40 -18.19
C VAL A 597 15.35 -27.53 -17.45
N GLY A 598 16.09 -28.59 -17.12
CA GLY A 598 15.61 -29.63 -16.23
C GLY A 598 16.15 -29.41 -14.82
N ILE A 599 15.30 -29.51 -13.79
CA ILE A 599 15.70 -29.50 -12.38
C ILE A 599 15.16 -30.73 -11.66
N ALA A 600 15.91 -31.31 -10.73
CA ALA A 600 15.51 -32.46 -9.92
C ALA A 600 15.22 -32.03 -8.47
N PRO A 601 13.95 -31.84 -8.07
CA PRO A 601 13.58 -31.43 -6.72
C PRO A 601 13.88 -32.52 -5.68
N VAL A 602 14.06 -32.12 -4.41
CA VAL A 602 14.50 -33.02 -3.33
C VAL A 602 13.54 -34.21 -3.07
N ARG A 603 12.21 -34.08 -3.27
CA ARG A 603 11.21 -35.16 -3.16
C ARG A 603 9.86 -34.81 -3.84
N PRO A 604 9.11 -35.78 -4.39
CA PRO A 604 9.49 -36.89 -5.25
C PRO A 604 9.08 -36.55 -6.70
N ALA A 605 10.02 -36.18 -7.55
CA ALA A 605 9.77 -36.03 -8.97
C ALA A 605 11.00 -36.49 -9.76
N GLU A 606 10.75 -36.96 -10.99
CA GLU A 606 11.72 -36.99 -12.07
C GLU A 606 12.08 -35.54 -12.48
N PHE A 607 12.95 -35.33 -13.47
CA PHE A 607 13.32 -33.97 -13.87
C PHE A 607 12.08 -33.15 -14.23
N VAL A 608 11.88 -32.05 -13.51
CA VAL A 608 10.89 -31.04 -13.86
C VAL A 608 11.47 -30.19 -14.97
N ILE A 609 10.77 -30.16 -16.10
CA ILE A 609 11.19 -29.44 -17.30
C ILE A 609 10.58 -28.04 -17.33
N VAL A 610 11.45 -27.04 -17.31
CA VAL A 610 11.12 -25.62 -17.52
C VAL A 610 11.57 -25.24 -18.92
N LYS A 611 10.62 -24.91 -19.80
CA LYS A 611 10.90 -24.36 -21.13
C LYS A 611 10.82 -22.83 -21.06
N ILE A 612 11.89 -22.16 -21.43
CA ILE A 612 11.94 -20.70 -21.57
C ILE A 612 12.06 -20.39 -23.04
N GLN A 613 11.14 -19.58 -23.54
CA GLN A 613 11.16 -19.07 -24.90
C GLN A 613 11.40 -17.56 -24.85
N GLN A 614 12.41 -17.08 -25.59
CA GLN A 614 12.69 -15.66 -25.78
C GLN A 614 12.45 -15.32 -27.24
N THR A 615 11.69 -14.26 -27.51
CA THR A 615 11.36 -13.82 -28.87
C THR A 615 11.89 -12.41 -29.10
N SER A 616 12.57 -12.16 -30.21
CA SER A 616 12.94 -10.81 -30.62
C SER A 616 11.67 -10.07 -31.08
N GLY A 617 11.22 -9.10 -30.28
CA GLY A 617 10.13 -8.19 -30.66
C GLY A 617 8.74 -8.68 -30.26
N GLN A 618 8.25 -8.19 -29.12
CA GLN A 618 6.83 -7.91 -28.91
C GLN A 618 6.71 -6.58 -28.15
N PHE A 619 6.67 -5.50 -28.92
CA PHE A 619 5.86 -4.33 -28.58
C PHE A 619 4.66 -4.37 -29.52
N GLU A 620 3.56 -4.95 -29.04
CA GLU A 620 2.23 -4.61 -29.55
C GLU A 620 1.46 -4.04 -28.37
N LEU A 621 0.99 -2.80 -28.56
CA LEU A 621 0.13 -2.05 -27.64
C LEU A 621 -1.28 -2.64 -27.61
#